data_AF-A0A821UT42-F1
#
_entry.id   AF-A0A821UT42-F1
#
_cell.length_a   1.000
_cell.length_b   1.000
_cell.length_c   1.000
_cell.angle_alpha   90.00
_cell.angle_beta   90.00
_cell.angle_gamma   90.00
#
_symmetry.space_group_name_H-M   'P 1'
#
loop_
_entity.id
_entity.type
_entity.pdbx_description
1 polymer ?
#
loop_
_entity_poly.entity_id
_entity_poly.type
_entity_poly.pdbx_seq_one_letter_code
_entity_poly.pdbx_strand_id
1 'polypeptide(L)' 'INPHGGVVLAIDKRLKAIQLKIEELNIVAVQLIIKNQTYAIVSIYSPPNESLPLKSCHH' A
#
# COMPACT_ATOMS: atom_id res chain seq x y z
N ILE A 1 -1.13 21.85 10.37
CA ILE A 1 -0.78 21.48 8.97
C ILE A 1 -1.42 20.12 8.73
N ASN A 2 -2.52 20.08 7.97
CA ASN A 2 -3.16 18.80 7.60
C ASN A 2 -2.27 18.13 6.54
N PRO A 3 -1.80 16.89 6.75
CA PRO A 3 -1.05 16.19 5.71
C PRO A 3 -2.06 15.80 4.62
N HIS A 4 -2.17 16.64 3.60
CA HIS A 4 -2.95 16.36 2.40
C HIS A 4 -2.24 15.26 1.59
N GLY A 5 -2.48 13.99 1.94
CA GLY A 5 -1.87 12.87 1.22
C GLY A 5 -2.13 11.49 1.81
N GLY A 6 -3.25 11.27 2.50
CA GLY A 6 -3.59 9.94 3.00
C GLY A 6 -3.94 8.99 1.85
N VAL A 7 -3.26 7.84 1.79
CA VAL A 7 -3.65 6.73 0.91
C VAL A 7 -4.70 5.87 1.61
N VAL A 8 -5.70 5.42 0.86
CA VAL A 8 -6.71 4.48 1.34
C VAL A 8 -6.76 3.30 0.40
N LEU A 9 -6.90 2.09 0.96
CA LEU A 9 -7.12 0.87 0.22
C LEU A 9 -8.45 0.24 0.66
N ALA A 10 -9.41 0.15 -0.25
CA ALA A 10 -10.72 -0.44 0.00
C ALA A 10 -10.71 -1.92 -0.36
N ILE A 11 -11.17 -2.78 0.55
CA ILE A 11 -11.18 -4.24 0.37
C ILE A 11 -12.61 -4.75 0.57
N ASP A 12 -13.05 -5.65 -0.30
CA ASP A 12 -14.31 -6.36 -0.12
C ASP A 12 -14.26 -7.18 1.18
N LYS A 13 -15.24 -6.98 2.07
CA LYS A 13 -15.35 -7.65 3.37
C LYS A 13 -15.35 -9.19 3.32
N ARG A 14 -15.62 -9.78 2.16
CA ARG A 14 -15.59 -11.24 1.94
C ARG A 14 -14.17 -11.79 1.78
N LEU A 15 -13.20 -10.92 1.53
CA LEU A 15 -11.81 -11.30 1.34
C LEU A 15 -11.06 -11.25 2.67
N LYS A 16 -10.17 -12.24 2.89
CA LYS A 16 -9.27 -12.23 4.03
C LYS A 16 -8.08 -11.34 3.69
N ALA A 17 -7.96 -10.22 4.39
CA ALA A 17 -6.84 -9.30 4.25
C ALA A 17 -6.17 -9.05 5.61
N ILE A 18 -4.85 -8.90 5.59
CA ILE A 18 -4.03 -8.56 6.74
C ILE A 18 -3.30 -7.26 6.41
N GLN A 19 -3.49 -6.21 7.20
CA GLN A 19 -2.74 -4.97 7.02
C GLN A 19 -1.28 -5.20 7.39
N LEU A 20 -0.36 -4.77 6.52
CA LEU A 20 1.06 -4.79 6.80
C LEU A 20 1.43 -3.53 7.58
N LYS A 21 2.33 -3.67 8.56
CA LYS A 21 2.82 -2.53 9.34
C LYS A 21 3.81 -1.74 8.48
N ILE A 22 3.42 -0.53 8.11
CA ILE A 22 4.18 0.43 7.31
C ILE A 22 4.22 1.74 8.12
N GLU A 23 5.38 2.39 8.20
CA GLU A 23 5.56 3.61 9.02
C GLU A 23 5.34 4.89 8.21
N GLU A 24 5.38 4.79 6.88
CA GLU A 24 5.21 5.86 5.92
C GLU A 24 3.73 6.24 5.71
N LEU A 25 3.40 7.51 5.93
CA LEU A 25 2.01 8.02 5.85
C LEU A 25 1.39 7.97 4.44
N ASN A 26 2.24 7.89 3.41
CA ASN A 26 1.83 7.88 2.01
C ASN A 26 1.82 6.47 1.40
N ILE A 27 1.94 5.43 2.24
CA ILE A 27 1.96 4.03 1.80
C ILE A 27 0.96 3.24 2.64
N VAL A 28 0.11 2.46 1.96
CA VAL A 28 -0.73 1.44 2.59
C VAL A 28 -0.46 0.13 1.90
N ALA A 29 -0.14 -0.90 2.69
CA ALA A 29 0.09 -2.24 2.17
C ALA A 29 -0.78 -3.27 2.90
N VAL A 30 -1.29 -4.23 2.15
CA VAL A 30 -2.10 -5.33 2.65
C VAL A 30 -1.66 -6.65 2.03
N GLN A 31 -1.77 -7.71 2.80
CA GLN A 31 -1.65 -9.08 2.33
C GLN A 31 -3.05 -9.65 2.13
N LEU A 32 -3.40 -9.94 0.88
CA LEU A 32 -4.68 -10.53 0.49
C LEU A 32 -4.53 -12.04 0.31
N ILE A 33 -5.42 -12.82 0.92
CA ILE A 33 -5.39 -14.28 0.85
C ILE A 33 -6.60 -14.77 0.05
N ILE A 34 -6.34 -15.36 -1.12
CA ILE A 34 -7.37 -15.90 -2.03
C ILE A 34 -6.99 -17.34 -2.40
N LYS A 35 -7.88 -18.31 -2.13
CA LYS A 35 -7.67 -19.73 -2.50
C LYS A 35 -6.28 -20.27 -2.08
N ASN A 36 -5.87 -19.98 -0.85
CA ASN A 36 -4.55 -20.30 -0.27
C ASN A 36 -3.33 -19.64 -0.97
N GLN A 37 -3.54 -18.76 -1.94
CA GLN A 37 -2.49 -17.90 -2.49
C GLN A 37 -2.48 -16.56 -1.78
N THR A 38 -1.27 -16.03 -1.62
CA THR A 38 -1.03 -14.74 -0.97
C THR A 38 -0.63 -13.72 -2.02
N TYR A 39 -1.29 -12.55 -1.98
CA TYR A 39 -0.98 -11.40 -2.82
C TYR A 39 -0.62 -10.23 -1.93
N ALA A 40 0.51 -9.57 -2.19
CA ALA A 40 0.83 -8.28 -1.59
C ALA A 40 0.25 -7.18 -2.48
N ILE A 41 -0.57 -6.31 -1.90
CA ILE A 41 -1.11 -5.13 -2.58
C ILE A 41 -0.57 -3.91 -1.85
N VAL A 42 0.09 -3.03 -2.59
CA VAL A 42 0.66 -1.79 -2.06
C VAL A 42 0.08 -0.63 -2.84
N SER A 43 -0.47 0.35 -2.13
CA SER A 43 -0.91 1.61 -2.68
C SER A 43 -0.01 2.72 -2.14
N ILE A 44 0.49 3.56 -3.04
CA ILE A 44 1.46 4.61 -2.74
C ILE A 44 0.94 5.90 -3.34
N TYR A 45 0.94 6.97 -2.54
CA TYR A 45 0.76 8.33 -3.03
C TYR A 45 2.11 9.01 -3.09
N SER A 46 2.44 9.57 -4.25
CA SER A 46 3.62 10.42 -4.41
C SER A 46 3.15 11.79 -4.89
N PRO A 47 3.27 12.82 -4.06
CA PRO A 47 3.08 14.20 -4.52
C PRO A 47 3.98 14.49 -5.74
N PRO A 48 3.58 15.39 -6.66
CA PRO A 48 4.38 15.73 -7.83
C PRO A 48 5.80 16.22 -7.51
N ASN A 49 6.01 16.74 -6.30
CA ASN A 49 7.27 17.31 -5.83
C ASN A 49 8.14 16.30 -5.06
N GLU A 50 7.64 15.08 -4.83
CA GLU A 50 8.34 14.00 -4.14
C GLU A 50 8.53 12.84 -5.10
N SER A 51 9.78 12.44 -5.33
CA SER A 51 10.08 11.25 -6.10
C SER A 51 9.60 10.01 -5.36
N LEU A 52 8.82 9.16 -6.04
CA LEU A 52 8.48 7.83 -5.54
C LEU A 52 9.76 7.12 -5.07
N PRO A 53 9.81 6.53 -3.86
CA PRO A 53 10.91 5.67 -3.45
C PRO A 53 10.83 4.30 -4.15
N LEU A 54 10.39 4.26 -5.41
CA LEU A 54 10.57 3.12 -6.29
C LEU A 54 12.03 3.13 -6.73
N LYS A 55 12.93 2.79 -5.81
CA LYS A 55 14.26 2.31 -6.22
C LYS A 55 13.97 1.10 -7.09
N SER A 56 14.26 1.24 -8.38
CA SER A 56 14.20 0.15 -9.33
C SER A 56 14.89 -1.07 -8.71
N CYS A 57 14.11 -2.14 -8.46
CA CYS A 57 14.67 -3.45 -8.20
C CYS A 57 15.35 -3.89 -9.51
N HIS A 58 16.60 -3.47 -9.70
CA HIS A 58 17.45 -4.02 -10.74
C HIS A 58 17.78 -5.46 -10.33
N HIS A 59 17.19 -6.39 -11.06
CA HIS A 59 17.60 -7.79 -11.10
C HIS A 59 18.89 -7.95 -11.90
#